data_AF-A0A8H3FI39-F1
#
_entry.id   AF-A0A8H3FI39-F1
#
_cell.length_a   1.000
_cell.length_b   1.000
_cell.length_c   1.000
_cell.angle_alpha   90.00
_cell.angle_beta   90.00
_cell.angle_gamma   90.00
#
_symmetry.space_group_name_H-M   'P 1'
#
loop_
_entity.id
_entity.type
_entity.pdbx_description
1 polymer ?
#
loop_
_entity_poly.entity_id
_entity_poly.type
_entity_poly.pdbx_seq_one_letter_code
_entity_poly.pdbx_strand_id
1 'polypeptide(L)'
;MSSQGTKRPREEDNTTETSRPRKRPGGAARVSKADSEAVLQRQQQRAEEDRHAAATRGVEEVVRQHYNAVPQRGREWRKTDSRIKGLRSFNNWIKSTIIHKFSPSESGREPLPLRVLDIGCGKGGDLGKWQQAPQPVELYVGVDPAEVSIDQARERFLQMRSGGGRGRGGRGGRGGYQGGRPQRTFDAEFFAEDAFTYSLGDIPIIREVGYGAGSRWGPGGGFDVVSMMFCMHYAFETEAKAKGMLANVAGSLKKGGRFLGVAPNSDVIRSGVETFHERRAKAAASSLKMERKGILDEKSNPATHPMPSRVPASVVQETQAPSWKRKAVDEVDGEPPSKKVERSDESSSKIETAAAINTLTEPPLDSPLGGNFEAEKQTLKDRGPDLSPNGDGHAKSDADSGPSKDDDLKVAEWGNSIYRVRFPGDTPKDGIFRPPYGWKYSFFLEEAVEEIPEYVVPWEAFRAIAEDYNLELQYRKTFAEVWSEEKDSPVFGPLSERMGVRGRDAGPLLVSDEEMEAASMELCLGE
;
A
#
# COMPACT_ATOMS: atom_id res chain seq x y z
N MET A 1 0.62 -57.60 -77.40
CA MET A 1 -0.36 -58.27 -78.29
C MET A 1 -1.67 -57.51 -78.22
N SER A 2 -2.25 -57.29 -79.39
CA SER A 2 -3.43 -56.47 -79.71
C SER A 2 -4.71 -56.96 -79.01
N SER A 3 -5.60 -56.05 -78.63
CA SER A 3 -6.95 -55.97 -79.23
C SER A 3 -7.80 -54.85 -78.64
N GLN A 4 -8.43 -54.13 -79.56
CA GLN A 4 -9.44 -53.10 -79.37
C GLN A 4 -10.84 -53.72 -79.24
N GLY A 5 -11.78 -52.91 -78.75
CA GLY A 5 -13.22 -53.01 -79.04
C GLY A 5 -14.07 -52.87 -77.77
N THR A 6 -15.03 -51.97 -77.63
CA THR A 6 -15.96 -51.40 -78.61
C THR A 6 -16.64 -50.12 -78.06
N LYS A 7 -17.02 -49.21 -78.97
CA LYS A 7 -17.85 -48.01 -78.73
C LYS A 7 -19.33 -48.29 -78.99
N ARG A 8 -20.24 -47.58 -78.30
CA ARG A 8 -21.50 -46.92 -78.78
C ARG A 8 -22.30 -46.35 -77.56
N PRO A 9 -23.22 -45.38 -77.73
CA PRO A 9 -23.00 -43.97 -78.06
C PRO A 9 -23.65 -42.99 -77.04
N ARG A 10 -23.40 -41.69 -77.25
CA ARG A 10 -24.00 -40.53 -76.56
C ARG A 10 -25.52 -40.46 -76.74
N GLU A 11 -26.23 -40.14 -75.67
CA GLU A 11 -27.40 -39.26 -75.70
C GLU A 11 -27.01 -37.96 -74.98
N GLU A 12 -27.13 -36.85 -75.70
CA GLU A 12 -27.19 -35.51 -75.16
C GLU A 12 -28.64 -35.27 -74.70
N ASP A 13 -28.84 -34.82 -73.46
CA ASP A 13 -29.99 -33.97 -73.20
C ASP A 13 -29.61 -32.78 -72.32
N ASN A 14 -30.39 -31.75 -72.54
CA ASN A 14 -30.03 -30.36 -72.55
C ASN A 14 -30.19 -29.73 -71.17
N THR A 15 -29.45 -28.64 -70.99
CA THR A 15 -29.46 -27.69 -69.89
C THR A 15 -30.85 -27.34 -69.33
N THR A 16 -30.96 -27.24 -68.01
CA THR A 16 -31.74 -26.18 -67.34
C THR A 16 -31.16 -25.91 -65.95
N GLU A 17 -30.58 -24.72 -65.79
CA GLU A 17 -30.24 -24.13 -64.50
C GLU A 17 -31.49 -24.00 -63.63
N THR A 18 -31.46 -24.58 -62.42
CA THR A 18 -32.35 -24.16 -61.34
C THR A 18 -31.50 -23.81 -60.12
N SER A 19 -31.53 -22.52 -59.79
CA SER A 19 -30.85 -21.91 -58.66
C SER A 19 -31.40 -22.44 -57.33
N ARG A 20 -30.51 -22.91 -56.46
CA ARG A 20 -30.88 -23.24 -55.07
C ARG A 20 -31.18 -21.94 -54.30
N PRO A 21 -32.32 -21.82 -53.59
CA PRO A 21 -32.63 -20.61 -52.84
C PRO A 21 -31.62 -20.41 -51.70
N ARG A 22 -31.00 -19.22 -51.67
CA ARG A 22 -30.13 -18.77 -50.58
C ARG A 22 -30.92 -18.75 -49.27
N LYS A 23 -30.39 -19.42 -48.25
CA LYS A 23 -30.86 -19.39 -46.86
C LYS A 23 -30.92 -17.93 -46.40
N ARG A 24 -32.11 -17.45 -46.00
CA ARG A 24 -32.32 -16.11 -45.46
C ARG A 24 -31.46 -15.90 -44.19
N PRO A 25 -30.85 -14.72 -43.97
CA PRO A 25 -30.22 -14.42 -42.70
C PRO A 25 -31.32 -14.35 -41.63
N GLY A 26 -31.35 -15.33 -40.72
CA GLY A 26 -32.13 -15.23 -39.50
C GLY A 26 -31.60 -14.07 -38.66
N GLY A 27 -32.52 -13.26 -38.13
CA GLY A 27 -32.23 -11.97 -37.51
C GLY A 27 -31.08 -12.02 -36.51
N ALA A 28 -30.13 -11.11 -36.70
CA ALA A 28 -29.20 -10.72 -35.65
C ALA A 28 -30.00 -10.46 -34.37
N ALA A 29 -29.62 -11.12 -33.28
CA ALA A 29 -30.19 -10.87 -31.97
C ALA A 29 -30.02 -9.38 -31.67
N ARG A 30 -31.11 -8.62 -31.80
CA ARG A 30 -31.18 -7.23 -31.35
C ARG A 30 -31.09 -7.31 -29.83
N VAL A 31 -29.87 -7.20 -29.30
CA VAL A 31 -29.66 -6.90 -27.89
C VAL A 31 -30.45 -5.63 -27.63
N SER A 32 -31.54 -5.75 -26.88
CA SER A 32 -32.42 -4.61 -26.63
C SER A 32 -31.69 -3.63 -25.71
N LYS A 33 -32.05 -2.34 -25.76
CA LYS A 33 -31.52 -1.36 -24.80
C LYS A 33 -31.74 -1.81 -23.35
N ALA A 34 -32.85 -2.51 -23.09
CA ALA A 34 -33.15 -3.09 -21.79
C ALA A 34 -32.17 -4.21 -21.39
N ASP A 35 -31.72 -5.04 -22.33
CA ASP A 35 -30.72 -6.08 -22.06
C ASP A 35 -29.34 -5.47 -21.77
N SER A 36 -28.96 -4.42 -22.50
CA SER A 36 -27.71 -3.68 -22.25
C SER A 36 -27.73 -2.96 -20.90
N GLU A 37 -28.85 -2.32 -20.53
CA GLU A 37 -29.03 -1.65 -19.24
C GLU A 37 -29.05 -2.66 -18.07
N ALA A 38 -29.67 -3.83 -18.25
CA ALA A 38 -29.67 -4.89 -17.25
C ALA A 38 -28.27 -5.47 -17.01
N VAL A 39 -27.45 -5.63 -18.06
CA VAL A 39 -26.05 -6.06 -17.93
C VAL A 39 -25.23 -5.00 -17.19
N LEU A 40 -25.41 -3.72 -17.49
CA LEU A 40 -24.71 -2.62 -16.83
C LEU A 40 -25.11 -2.53 -15.34
N GLN A 41 -26.40 -2.62 -15.03
CA GLN A 41 -26.89 -2.66 -13.64
C GLN A 41 -26.35 -3.86 -12.87
N ARG A 42 -26.28 -5.03 -13.51
CA ARG A 42 -25.71 -6.24 -12.87
C ARG A 42 -24.20 -6.13 -12.65
N GLN A 43 -23.48 -5.44 -13.53
CA GLN A 43 -22.06 -5.11 -13.33
C GLN A 43 -21.88 -4.09 -12.21
N GLN A 44 -22.74 -3.07 -12.12
CA GLN A 44 -22.74 -2.09 -11.03
C GLN A 44 -23.09 -2.73 -9.69
N GLN A 45 -24.11 -3.58 -9.63
CA GLN A 45 -24.46 -4.36 -8.44
C GLN A 45 -23.33 -5.27 -8.00
N ARG A 46 -22.69 -6.01 -8.92
CA ARG A 46 -21.50 -6.82 -8.56
C ARG A 46 -20.35 -5.94 -8.06
N ALA A 47 -20.11 -4.80 -8.67
CA ALA A 47 -19.07 -3.87 -8.23
C ALA A 47 -19.39 -3.20 -6.88
N GLU A 48 -20.67 -3.04 -6.52
CA GLU A 48 -21.12 -2.58 -5.20
C GLU A 48 -21.08 -3.72 -4.17
N GLU A 49 -21.48 -4.94 -4.53
CA GLU A 49 -21.41 -6.14 -3.71
C GLU A 49 -19.96 -6.51 -3.40
N ASP A 50 -19.05 -6.45 -4.38
CA ASP A 50 -17.61 -6.65 -4.18
C ASP A 50 -17.01 -5.55 -3.29
N ARG A 51 -17.43 -4.29 -3.47
CA ARG A 51 -17.04 -3.18 -2.59
C ARG A 51 -17.55 -3.35 -1.17
N HIS A 52 -18.79 -3.79 -1.01
CA HIS A 52 -19.41 -4.03 0.29
C HIS A 52 -18.80 -5.26 0.98
N ALA A 53 -18.55 -6.34 0.24
CA ALA A 53 -17.86 -7.53 0.74
C ALA A 53 -16.41 -7.22 1.17
N ALA A 54 -15.70 -6.38 0.41
CA ALA A 54 -14.38 -5.86 0.79
C ALA A 54 -14.45 -4.92 2.01
N ALA A 55 -15.55 -4.20 2.21
CA ALA A 55 -15.79 -3.38 3.40
C ALA A 55 -16.19 -4.20 4.64
N THR A 56 -16.71 -5.42 4.46
CA THR A 56 -17.14 -6.31 5.55
C THR A 56 -16.01 -7.24 6.03
N ARG A 57 -14.99 -7.49 5.20
CA ARG A 57 -13.75 -8.17 5.62
C ARG A 57 -12.90 -7.17 6.41
N GLY A 58 -12.39 -7.56 7.57
CA GLY A 58 -11.41 -6.75 8.29
C GLY A 58 -10.24 -6.41 7.37
N VAL A 59 -9.76 -5.17 7.40
CA VAL A 59 -8.66 -4.70 6.54
C VAL A 59 -7.43 -5.60 6.65
N GLU A 60 -7.15 -6.07 7.85
CA GLU A 60 -6.11 -7.05 8.16
C GLU A 60 -6.25 -8.37 7.38
N GLU A 61 -7.47 -8.90 7.22
CA GLU A 61 -7.70 -10.12 6.45
C GLU A 61 -7.42 -9.90 4.97
N VAL A 62 -7.76 -8.72 4.44
CA VAL A 62 -7.45 -8.34 3.05
C VAL A 62 -5.94 -8.27 2.84
N VAL A 63 -5.21 -7.61 3.76
CA VAL A 63 -3.75 -7.52 3.74
C VAL A 63 -3.12 -8.92 3.81
N ARG A 64 -3.59 -9.76 4.75
CA ARG A 64 -3.11 -11.13 4.96
C ARG A 64 -3.31 -12.00 3.72
N GLN A 65 -4.52 -11.98 3.15
CA GLN A 65 -4.85 -12.73 1.93
C GLN A 65 -3.99 -12.29 0.75
N HIS A 66 -3.76 -10.99 0.58
CA HIS A 66 -2.88 -10.46 -0.47
C HIS A 66 -1.48 -11.03 -0.35
N TYR A 67 -0.81 -10.89 0.80
CA TYR A 67 0.57 -11.37 0.94
C TYR A 67 0.70 -12.89 0.77
N ASN A 68 -0.31 -13.65 1.20
CA ASN A 68 -0.41 -15.09 0.94
C ASN A 68 -0.54 -15.40 -0.56
N ALA A 69 -1.32 -14.62 -1.30
CA ALA A 69 -1.57 -14.80 -2.72
C ALA A 69 -0.42 -14.31 -3.63
N VAL A 70 0.38 -13.31 -3.22
CA VAL A 70 1.46 -12.76 -4.05
C VAL A 70 2.45 -13.87 -4.46
N PRO A 71 2.56 -14.20 -5.76
CA PRO A 71 3.41 -15.28 -6.25
C PRO A 71 4.89 -15.02 -5.97
N GLN A 72 5.64 -16.06 -5.60
CA GLN A 72 7.10 -15.97 -5.53
C GLN A 72 7.70 -15.95 -6.94
N ARG A 73 7.84 -14.76 -7.50
CA ARG A 73 8.69 -14.54 -8.68
C ARG A 73 10.14 -14.59 -8.20
N GLY A 74 10.91 -15.58 -8.67
CA GLY A 74 12.23 -15.94 -8.14
C GLY A 74 13.26 -14.80 -8.13
N ARG A 75 14.42 -15.02 -7.48
CA ARG A 75 15.49 -13.99 -7.39
C ARG A 75 15.95 -13.50 -8.75
N GLU A 76 16.01 -14.39 -9.75
CA GLU A 76 16.43 -14.05 -11.10
C GLU A 76 15.46 -13.08 -11.77
N TRP A 77 14.17 -13.42 -11.78
CA TRP A 77 13.11 -12.56 -12.32
C TRP A 77 13.13 -11.15 -11.72
N ARG A 78 13.36 -11.03 -10.40
CA ARG A 78 13.46 -9.71 -9.74
C ARG A 78 14.62 -8.84 -10.25
N LYS A 79 15.65 -9.45 -10.83
CA LYS A 79 16.82 -8.75 -11.37
C LYS A 79 16.70 -8.48 -12.87
N THR A 80 16.07 -9.38 -13.60
CA THR A 80 16.05 -9.35 -15.07
C THR A 80 14.79 -8.71 -15.62
N ASP A 81 13.62 -9.07 -15.09
CA ASP A 81 12.32 -8.86 -15.75
C ASP A 81 11.37 -7.94 -14.97
N SER A 82 11.64 -7.66 -13.69
CA SER A 82 10.80 -6.78 -12.86
C SER A 82 10.81 -5.34 -13.37
N ARG A 83 9.62 -4.76 -13.56
CA ARG A 83 9.46 -3.33 -13.93
C ARG A 83 9.96 -2.37 -12.84
N ILE A 84 9.91 -2.80 -11.58
CA ILE A 84 10.36 -2.04 -10.40
C ILE A 84 11.69 -2.56 -9.83
N LYS A 85 12.58 -3.08 -10.68
CA LYS A 85 13.86 -3.68 -10.22
C LYS A 85 14.77 -2.68 -9.51
N GLY A 86 14.81 -1.43 -9.95
CA GLY A 86 15.62 -0.36 -9.35
C GLY A 86 15.11 -0.04 -7.95
N LEU A 87 13.79 0.14 -7.82
CA LEU A 87 13.12 0.34 -6.53
C LEU A 87 13.38 -0.82 -5.55
N ARG A 88 13.27 -2.07 -6.02
CA ARG A 88 13.54 -3.25 -5.18
C ARG A 88 14.98 -3.30 -4.69
N SER A 89 15.95 -2.97 -5.55
CA SER A 89 17.35 -2.89 -5.16
C SER A 89 17.60 -1.75 -4.17
N PHE A 90 16.99 -0.59 -4.41
CA PHE A 90 17.09 0.59 -3.55
C PHE A 90 16.51 0.34 -2.16
N ASN A 91 15.27 -0.15 -2.06
CA ASN A 91 14.63 -0.49 -0.78
C ASN A 91 15.44 -1.54 -0.01
N ASN A 92 15.99 -2.55 -0.70
CA ASN A 92 16.85 -3.53 -0.04
C ASN A 92 18.18 -2.94 0.45
N TRP A 93 18.75 -1.99 -0.28
CA TRP A 93 19.97 -1.31 0.15
C TRP A 93 19.69 -0.43 1.35
N ILE A 94 18.62 0.38 1.35
CA ILE A 94 18.19 1.17 2.51
C ILE A 94 18.03 0.30 3.74
N LYS A 95 17.27 -0.81 3.63
CA LYS A 95 17.11 -1.75 4.76
C LYS A 95 18.45 -2.32 5.25
N SER A 96 19.36 -2.63 4.34
CA SER A 96 20.69 -3.12 4.71
C SER A 96 21.48 -2.04 5.45
N THR A 97 21.43 -0.79 4.97
CA THR A 97 22.09 0.36 5.60
C THR A 97 21.58 0.59 7.02
N ILE A 98 20.26 0.65 7.23
CA ILE A 98 19.65 0.88 8.55
C ILE A 98 19.96 -0.26 9.52
N ILE A 99 19.75 -1.53 9.11
CA ILE A 99 20.08 -2.69 9.96
C ILE A 99 21.55 -2.67 10.35
N HIS A 100 22.45 -2.40 9.41
CA HIS A 100 23.89 -2.43 9.65
C HIS A 100 24.38 -1.24 10.49
N LYS A 101 23.71 -0.08 10.40
CA LYS A 101 24.04 1.12 11.18
C LYS A 101 23.58 1.00 12.63
N PHE A 102 22.42 0.38 12.86
CA PHE A 102 21.78 0.34 14.18
C PHE A 102 21.84 -1.01 14.89
N SER A 103 22.41 -2.05 14.28
CA SER A 103 22.72 -3.32 14.97
C SER A 103 23.91 -3.26 15.94
N PRO A 104 24.98 -2.45 15.75
CA PRO A 104 26.10 -2.41 16.70
C PRO A 104 25.70 -1.84 18.06
N SER A 105 26.18 -2.47 19.14
CA SER A 105 26.16 -1.92 20.49
C SER A 105 27.05 -0.68 20.57
N GLU A 106 26.53 0.39 21.17
CA GLU A 106 27.31 1.60 21.51
C GLU A 106 28.18 1.42 22.75
N SER A 107 28.09 0.27 23.45
CA SER A 107 28.92 0.01 24.61
C SER A 107 30.38 -0.19 24.19
N GLY A 108 31.32 0.54 24.79
CA GLY A 108 32.76 0.31 24.64
C GLY A 108 33.29 -0.99 25.27
N ARG A 109 32.41 -1.97 25.52
CA ARG A 109 32.74 -3.34 25.95
C ARG A 109 32.59 -4.27 24.74
N GLU A 110 33.28 -5.41 24.77
CA GLU A 110 33.10 -6.47 23.76
C GLU A 110 31.60 -6.77 23.58
N PRO A 111 31.03 -6.55 22.37
CA PRO A 111 29.60 -6.67 22.16
C PRO A 111 29.15 -8.13 22.29
N LEU A 112 28.15 -8.39 23.12
CA LEU A 112 27.48 -9.69 23.15
C LEU A 112 26.69 -9.90 21.84
N PRO A 113 26.51 -11.14 21.36
CA PRO A 113 25.64 -11.39 20.22
C PRO A 113 24.23 -10.82 20.40
N LEU A 114 23.61 -10.38 19.30
CA LEU A 114 22.29 -9.73 19.30
C LEU A 114 21.15 -10.73 19.38
N ARG A 115 20.07 -10.31 20.06
CA ARG A 115 18.74 -10.89 19.98
C ARG A 115 17.84 -9.91 19.23
N VAL A 116 17.25 -10.39 18.15
CA VAL A 116 16.43 -9.59 17.23
C VAL A 116 15.01 -10.13 17.21
N LEU A 117 14.04 -9.25 17.38
CA LEU A 117 12.62 -9.51 17.12
C LEU A 117 12.21 -8.74 15.87
N ASP A 118 11.73 -9.43 14.83
CA ASP A 118 11.33 -8.85 13.56
C ASP A 118 9.81 -9.00 13.39
N ILE A 119 9.07 -7.91 13.64
CA ILE A 119 7.60 -7.85 13.59
C ILE A 119 7.18 -7.44 12.18
N GLY A 120 6.32 -8.23 11.56
CA GLY A 120 6.01 -8.13 10.13
C GLY A 120 7.17 -8.67 9.28
N CYS A 121 7.80 -9.78 9.69
CA CYS A 121 8.97 -10.32 8.99
C CYS A 121 8.66 -10.84 7.57
N GLY A 122 7.37 -11.00 7.24
CA GLY A 122 6.87 -11.52 5.99
C GLY A 122 7.54 -12.84 5.61
N LYS A 123 7.92 -12.95 4.34
CA LYS A 123 8.56 -14.15 3.77
C LYS A 123 10.06 -14.27 4.15
N GLY A 124 10.54 -13.59 5.19
CA GLY A 124 11.94 -13.59 5.63
C GLY A 124 12.88 -12.83 4.69
N GLY A 125 12.48 -11.64 4.24
CA GLY A 125 13.26 -10.82 3.29
C GLY A 125 14.57 -10.26 3.86
N ASP A 126 14.65 -10.16 5.18
CA ASP A 126 15.74 -9.50 5.90
C ASP A 126 16.68 -10.48 6.64
N LEU A 127 16.39 -11.78 6.62
CA LEU A 127 17.24 -12.84 7.20
C LEU A 127 18.72 -12.74 6.76
N GLY A 128 18.95 -12.55 5.46
CA GLY A 128 20.30 -12.41 4.91
C GLY A 128 20.99 -11.11 5.33
N LYS A 129 20.23 -10.07 5.66
CA LYS A 129 20.77 -8.78 6.15
C LYS A 129 21.23 -8.93 7.60
N TRP A 130 20.41 -9.56 8.44
CA TRP A 130 20.77 -9.92 9.81
C TRP A 130 21.96 -10.87 9.88
N GLN A 131 22.06 -11.84 8.97
CA GLN A 131 23.23 -12.73 8.88
C GLN A 131 24.54 -11.99 8.55
N GLN A 132 24.43 -10.87 7.84
CA GLN A 132 25.54 -10.02 7.41
C GLN A 132 25.71 -8.78 8.31
N ALA A 133 24.96 -8.68 9.41
CA ALA A 133 25.11 -7.59 10.35
C ALA A 133 26.54 -7.59 10.95
N PRO A 134 27.08 -6.41 11.28
CA PRO A 134 28.45 -6.27 11.79
C PRO A 134 28.62 -6.94 13.15
N GLN A 135 27.59 -6.88 13.99
CA GLN A 135 27.53 -7.62 15.25
C GLN A 135 26.78 -8.93 15.02
N PRO A 136 27.34 -10.08 15.41
CA PRO A 136 26.69 -11.38 15.22
C PRO A 136 25.34 -11.43 15.92
N VAL A 137 24.37 -12.05 15.26
CA VAL A 137 23.07 -12.38 15.85
C VAL A 137 23.16 -13.76 16.52
N GLU A 138 22.68 -13.89 17.74
CA GLU A 138 22.48 -15.16 18.44
C GLU A 138 21.08 -15.70 18.14
N LEU A 139 20.05 -14.87 18.29
CA LEU A 139 18.65 -15.26 18.15
C LEU A 139 17.90 -14.28 17.26
N TYR A 140 17.13 -14.81 16.31
CA TYR A 140 16.16 -14.08 15.50
C TYR A 140 14.76 -14.65 15.72
N VAL A 141 13.80 -13.82 16.11
CA VAL A 141 12.39 -14.22 16.20
C VAL A 141 11.61 -13.43 15.17
N GLY A 142 11.00 -14.12 14.21
CA GLY A 142 10.14 -13.52 13.19
C GLY A 142 8.66 -13.69 13.55
N VAL A 143 7.89 -12.61 13.50
CA VAL A 143 6.43 -12.63 13.72
C VAL A 143 5.73 -11.96 12.55
N ASP A 144 4.66 -12.56 12.04
CA ASP A 144 3.86 -12.00 10.95
C ASP A 144 2.44 -12.60 10.99
N PRO A 145 1.36 -11.85 10.72
CA PRO A 145 -0.01 -12.40 10.76
C PRO A 145 -0.28 -13.42 9.63
N ALA A 146 0.54 -13.45 8.57
CA ALA A 146 0.35 -14.33 7.43
C ALA A 146 1.11 -15.66 7.60
N GLU A 147 0.40 -16.73 7.97
CA GLU A 147 0.96 -18.07 8.19
C GLU A 147 1.78 -18.60 6.99
N VAL A 148 1.29 -18.43 5.76
CA VAL A 148 2.03 -18.85 4.56
C VAL A 148 3.35 -18.07 4.41
N SER A 149 3.38 -16.80 4.80
CA SER A 149 4.62 -16.01 4.81
C SER A 149 5.60 -16.54 5.85
N ILE A 150 5.13 -16.94 7.03
CA ILE A 150 5.93 -17.54 8.10
C ILE A 150 6.54 -18.88 7.67
N ASP A 151 5.77 -19.76 7.04
CA ASP A 151 6.29 -21.03 6.52
C ASP A 151 7.40 -20.80 5.48
N GLN A 152 7.21 -19.82 4.59
CA GLN A 152 8.22 -19.45 3.60
C GLN A 152 9.47 -18.82 4.24
N ALA A 153 9.33 -18.03 5.29
CA ALA A 153 10.44 -17.48 6.05
C ALA A 153 11.25 -18.59 6.73
N ARG A 154 10.55 -19.55 7.35
CA ARG A 154 11.15 -20.75 7.96
C ARG A 154 11.91 -21.57 6.94
N GLU A 155 11.32 -21.85 5.77
CA GLU A 155 11.99 -22.59 4.69
C GLU A 155 13.25 -21.86 4.21
N ARG A 156 13.17 -20.54 4.00
CA ARG A 156 14.31 -19.72 3.59
C ARG A 156 15.44 -19.76 4.62
N PHE A 157 15.12 -19.70 5.90
CA PHE A 157 16.08 -19.82 6.97
C PHE A 157 16.74 -21.21 7.00
N LEU A 158 15.98 -22.29 6.83
CA LEU A 158 16.52 -23.65 6.74
C LEU A 158 17.44 -23.84 5.52
N GLN A 159 17.12 -23.23 4.37
CA GLN A 159 18.00 -23.21 3.20
C GLN A 159 19.30 -22.45 3.50
N MET A 160 19.22 -21.32 4.19
CA MET A 160 20.39 -20.54 4.63
C MET A 160 21.29 -21.36 5.57
N ARG A 161 20.70 -22.07 6.54
CA ARG A 161 21.41 -22.91 7.51
C ARG A 161 22.02 -24.17 6.88
N SER A 162 21.33 -24.83 5.95
CA SER A 162 21.80 -26.05 5.27
C SER A 162 22.86 -25.77 4.19
N GLY A 163 22.81 -24.59 3.56
CA GLY A 163 23.80 -24.14 2.59
C GLY A 163 25.20 -23.88 3.16
N GLY A 164 25.34 -23.81 4.49
CA GLY A 164 26.63 -23.65 5.19
C GLY A 164 27.49 -24.91 5.31
N GLY A 165 26.99 -26.08 4.88
CA GLY A 165 27.63 -27.38 5.21
C GLY A 165 27.85 -28.39 4.09
N ARG A 166 27.34 -28.19 2.86
CA ARG A 166 27.56 -29.13 1.74
C ARG A 166 27.80 -28.37 0.44
N GLY A 167 29.02 -28.51 -0.07
CA GLY A 167 29.62 -27.56 -0.99
C GLY A 167 29.22 -27.66 -2.46
N ARG A 168 29.69 -26.66 -3.21
CA ARG A 168 30.10 -26.81 -4.60
C ARG A 168 31.26 -25.85 -4.84
N GLY A 169 32.42 -26.40 -5.22
CA GLY A 169 33.58 -25.65 -5.69
C GLY A 169 33.29 -24.91 -7.00
N GLY A 170 32.46 -23.88 -6.93
CA GLY A 170 32.23 -22.92 -7.99
C GLY A 170 33.12 -21.71 -7.76
N ARG A 171 34.11 -21.50 -8.63
CA ARG A 171 34.72 -20.19 -8.85
C ARG A 171 33.62 -19.15 -9.03
N GLY A 172 33.41 -18.27 -8.06
CA GLY A 172 32.48 -17.15 -8.24
C GLY A 172 32.22 -16.38 -6.95
N GLY A 173 32.96 -15.29 -6.75
CA GLY A 173 32.64 -14.28 -5.74
C GLY A 173 33.78 -13.95 -4.79
N ARG A 174 34.82 -13.27 -5.29
CA ARG A 174 35.60 -12.34 -4.46
C ARG A 174 34.63 -11.28 -3.96
N GLY A 175 34.10 -11.45 -2.76
CA GLY A 175 33.06 -10.59 -2.21
C GLY A 175 32.84 -10.87 -0.74
N GLY A 176 33.91 -10.84 0.04
CA GLY A 176 33.86 -10.89 1.48
C GLY A 176 34.87 -9.89 2.03
N TYR A 177 34.44 -9.10 3.00
CA TYR A 177 35.33 -8.40 3.92
C TYR A 177 36.48 -9.36 4.32
N GLN A 178 37.70 -8.83 4.36
CA GLN A 178 38.93 -9.57 4.62
C GLN A 178 38.78 -10.60 5.76
N GLY A 179 38.97 -11.88 5.46
CA GLY A 179 39.54 -12.86 6.39
C GLY A 179 38.70 -13.39 7.57
N GLY A 180 37.39 -13.16 7.61
CA GLY A 180 36.55 -13.68 8.69
C GLY A 180 36.26 -15.19 8.59
N ARG A 181 36.27 -15.91 9.72
CA ARG A 181 35.66 -17.25 9.83
C ARG A 181 34.20 -17.19 9.37
N PRO A 182 33.66 -18.23 8.71
CA PRO A 182 32.24 -18.25 8.36
C PRO A 182 31.41 -18.02 9.62
N GLN A 183 30.60 -16.96 9.62
CA GLN A 183 29.71 -16.63 10.74
C GLN A 183 28.77 -17.82 10.94
N ARG A 184 28.65 -18.31 12.18
CA ARG A 184 27.65 -19.31 12.51
C ARG A 184 26.28 -18.69 12.21
N THR A 185 25.42 -19.44 11.52
CA THR A 185 24.03 -19.03 11.37
C THR A 185 23.38 -18.91 12.74
N PHE A 186 22.70 -17.79 12.98
CA PHE A 186 21.93 -17.56 14.21
C PHE A 186 20.85 -18.62 14.39
N ASP A 187 20.36 -18.79 15.62
CA ASP A 187 19.18 -19.59 15.87
C ASP A 187 17.93 -18.75 15.57
N ALA A 188 16.89 -19.36 15.01
CA ALA A 188 15.70 -18.62 14.60
C ALA A 188 14.39 -19.36 14.88
N GLU A 189 13.38 -18.61 15.29
CA GLU A 189 12.00 -19.06 15.51
C GLU A 189 11.02 -18.14 14.76
N PHE A 190 9.90 -18.69 14.34
CA PHE A 190 8.91 -17.98 13.52
C PHE A 190 7.49 -18.29 14.00
N PHE A 191 6.66 -17.26 14.11
CA PHE A 191 5.30 -17.36 14.65
C PHE A 191 4.30 -16.58 13.79
N ALA A 192 3.15 -17.20 13.54
CA ALA A 192 2.03 -16.53 12.88
C ALA A 192 1.13 -15.89 13.95
N GLU A 193 1.18 -14.56 14.07
CA GLU A 193 0.46 -13.84 15.14
C GLU A 193 0.16 -12.40 14.73
N ASP A 194 -0.98 -11.86 15.19
CA ASP A 194 -1.28 -10.43 15.06
C ASP A 194 -0.63 -9.65 16.21
N ALA A 195 0.52 -9.04 15.89
CA ALA A 195 1.32 -8.25 16.81
C ALA A 195 0.73 -6.85 17.12
N PHE A 196 -0.43 -6.48 16.56
CA PHE A 196 -1.09 -5.20 16.85
C PHE A 196 -2.20 -5.36 17.88
N THR A 197 -2.86 -6.52 17.93
CA THR A 197 -3.98 -6.78 18.85
C THR A 197 -3.59 -7.66 20.04
N TYR A 198 -2.74 -8.67 19.83
CA TYR A 198 -2.39 -9.65 20.87
C TYR A 198 -1.02 -9.37 21.49
N SER A 199 -0.82 -9.80 22.73
CA SER A 199 0.47 -9.63 23.41
C SER A 199 1.48 -10.64 22.90
N LEU A 200 2.64 -10.16 22.42
CA LEU A 200 3.74 -11.04 22.05
C LEU A 200 4.37 -11.75 23.26
N GLY A 201 4.06 -11.33 24.49
CA GLY A 201 4.45 -12.02 25.72
C GLY A 201 3.81 -13.40 25.88
N ASP A 202 2.78 -13.73 25.10
CA ASP A 202 2.17 -15.06 25.09
C ASP A 202 3.02 -16.08 24.29
N ILE A 203 3.91 -15.60 23.42
CA ILE A 203 4.85 -16.44 22.68
C ILE A 203 5.97 -16.90 23.63
N PRO A 204 6.17 -18.23 23.82
CA PRO A 204 7.09 -18.74 24.84
C PRO A 204 8.51 -18.19 24.74
N ILE A 205 9.11 -18.16 23.55
CA ILE A 205 10.48 -17.68 23.36
C ILE A 205 10.62 -16.17 23.65
N ILE A 206 9.62 -15.35 23.31
CA ILE A 206 9.63 -13.91 23.57
C ILE A 206 9.55 -13.68 25.08
N ARG A 207 8.64 -14.37 25.77
CA ARG A 207 8.54 -14.32 27.24
C ARG A 207 9.82 -14.81 27.92
N GLU A 208 10.45 -15.84 27.36
CA GLU A 208 11.70 -16.38 27.89
C GLU A 208 12.84 -15.39 27.75
N VAL A 209 13.05 -14.80 26.59
CA VAL A 209 14.04 -13.73 26.36
C VAL A 209 13.79 -12.54 27.29
N GLY A 210 12.52 -12.12 27.38
CA GLY A 210 12.03 -11.10 28.27
C GLY A 210 10.92 -10.29 27.60
N TYR A 211 9.81 -10.13 28.31
CA TYR A 211 8.70 -9.27 27.93
C TYR A 211 8.19 -8.51 29.16
N GLY A 212 8.22 -7.18 29.12
CA GLY A 212 7.95 -6.32 30.26
C GLY A 212 9.04 -6.41 31.35
N ALA A 213 8.65 -6.22 32.61
CA ALA A 213 9.60 -6.08 33.73
C ALA A 213 10.19 -7.40 34.27
N GLY A 214 9.94 -8.55 33.63
CA GLY A 214 10.34 -9.87 34.13
C GLY A 214 11.08 -10.69 33.08
N SER A 215 12.34 -11.01 33.32
CA SER A 215 13.06 -12.03 32.55
C SER A 215 13.89 -12.93 33.47
N ARG A 216 13.99 -14.21 33.09
CA ARG A 216 14.85 -15.20 33.76
C ARG A 216 16.33 -15.06 33.40
N TRP A 217 16.69 -14.29 32.38
CA TRP A 217 18.08 -14.15 31.88
C TRP A 217 18.91 -13.05 32.58
N GLY A 218 18.56 -12.72 33.82
CA GLY A 218 19.26 -11.73 34.62
C GLY A 218 18.67 -10.32 34.52
N PRO A 219 19.29 -9.33 35.20
CA PRO A 219 18.77 -7.98 35.27
C PRO A 219 18.97 -7.27 33.92
N GLY A 220 18.03 -7.45 32.99
CA GLY A 220 18.06 -6.81 31.67
C GLY A 220 17.53 -7.64 30.50
N GLY A 221 16.63 -8.60 30.74
CA GLY A 221 16.03 -9.37 29.64
C GLY A 221 15.21 -8.51 28.67
N GLY A 222 14.98 -9.09 27.49
CA GLY A 222 14.46 -8.41 26.31
C GLY A 222 15.41 -8.55 25.12
N PHE A 223 14.91 -8.14 23.96
CA PHE A 223 15.62 -8.09 22.69
C PHE A 223 16.50 -6.85 22.62
N ASP A 224 17.64 -6.97 21.93
CA ASP A 224 18.53 -5.85 21.65
C ASP A 224 17.95 -4.93 20.58
N VAL A 225 17.26 -5.53 19.60
CA VAL A 225 16.64 -4.81 18.49
C VAL A 225 15.25 -5.38 18.21
N VAL A 226 14.27 -4.49 18.06
CA VAL A 226 12.98 -4.80 17.45
C VAL A 226 12.92 -4.11 16.09
N SER A 227 12.59 -4.83 15.03
CA SER A 227 12.44 -4.26 13.68
C SER A 227 11.02 -4.36 13.15
N MET A 228 10.57 -3.33 12.44
CA MET A 228 9.28 -3.25 11.74
C MET A 228 9.45 -2.61 10.36
N MET A 229 9.72 -3.44 9.36
CA MET A 229 10.00 -2.96 8.00
C MET A 229 8.73 -2.98 7.14
N PHE A 230 8.19 -1.80 6.82
CA PHE A 230 6.99 -1.62 5.98
C PHE A 230 5.72 -2.28 6.53
N CYS A 231 5.50 -2.25 7.85
CA CYS A 231 4.33 -2.88 8.46
C CYS A 231 3.60 -2.01 9.52
N MET A 232 4.26 -1.01 10.12
CA MET A 232 3.66 -0.27 11.24
C MET A 232 2.43 0.56 10.87
N HIS A 233 2.32 0.99 9.61
CA HIS A 233 1.19 1.80 9.13
C HIS A 233 -0.14 1.03 9.17
N TYR A 234 -0.12 -0.30 9.15
CA TYR A 234 -1.34 -1.11 9.32
C TYR A 234 -1.93 -0.98 10.74
N ALA A 235 -1.10 -0.71 11.76
CA ALA A 235 -1.57 -0.53 13.13
C ALA A 235 -2.35 0.79 13.34
N PHE A 236 -2.16 1.78 12.46
CA PHE A 236 -2.84 3.09 12.55
C PHE A 236 -4.31 3.06 12.09
N GLU A 237 -4.86 1.86 11.87
CA GLU A 237 -6.30 1.64 11.72
C GLU A 237 -7.10 2.18 12.91
N THR A 238 -6.64 1.90 14.13
CA THR A 238 -7.25 2.39 15.37
C THR A 238 -6.18 2.78 16.38
N GLU A 239 -6.54 3.65 17.31
CA GLU A 239 -5.68 4.00 18.44
C GLU A 239 -5.29 2.76 19.26
N ALA A 240 -6.21 1.81 19.45
CA ALA A 240 -5.97 0.59 20.22
C ALA A 240 -4.89 -0.28 19.58
N LYS A 241 -4.94 -0.46 18.25
CA LYS A 241 -3.92 -1.22 17.51
C LYS A 241 -2.55 -0.53 17.52
N ALA A 242 -2.50 0.80 17.37
CA ALA A 242 -1.26 1.57 17.46
C ALA A 242 -0.61 1.44 18.85
N LYS A 243 -1.42 1.51 19.92
CA LYS A 243 -0.98 1.29 21.31
C LYS A 243 -0.55 -0.16 21.57
N GLY A 244 -1.27 -1.14 21.04
CA GLY A 244 -0.92 -2.56 21.14
C GLY A 244 0.42 -2.87 20.47
N MET A 245 0.63 -2.33 19.26
CA MET A 245 1.91 -2.38 18.55
C MET A 245 3.06 -1.83 19.42
N LEU A 246 2.93 -0.60 19.94
CA LEU A 246 3.98 0.02 20.76
C LEU A 246 4.20 -0.71 22.08
N ALA A 247 3.15 -1.23 22.72
CA ALA A 247 3.26 -2.06 23.90
C ALA A 247 4.08 -3.33 23.63
N ASN A 248 3.91 -3.94 22.45
CA ASN A 248 4.69 -5.10 22.03
C ASN A 248 6.14 -4.75 21.72
N VAL A 249 6.40 -3.63 21.05
CA VAL A 249 7.76 -3.14 20.79
C VAL A 249 8.48 -2.86 22.12
N ALA A 250 7.94 -1.96 22.95
CA ALA A 250 8.57 -1.55 24.19
C ALA A 250 8.63 -2.69 25.22
N GLY A 251 7.60 -3.53 25.29
CA GLY A 251 7.59 -4.71 26.14
C GLY A 251 8.68 -5.71 25.78
N SER A 252 9.02 -5.85 24.50
CA SER A 252 10.05 -6.80 24.05
C SER A 252 11.47 -6.24 24.17
N LEU A 253 11.66 -4.92 24.20
CA LEU A 253 12.99 -4.31 24.26
C LEU A 253 13.61 -4.38 25.65
N LYS A 254 14.91 -4.69 25.68
CA LYS A 254 15.71 -4.41 26.88
C LYS A 254 15.93 -2.90 27.03
N LYS A 255 16.36 -2.45 28.21
CA LYS A 255 16.78 -1.05 28.41
C LYS A 255 17.95 -0.70 27.46
N GLY A 256 17.80 0.38 26.72
CA GLY A 256 18.75 0.81 25.69
C GLY A 256 18.78 -0.08 24.45
N GLY A 257 17.81 -0.99 24.29
CA GLY A 257 17.54 -1.65 23.02
C GLY A 257 16.98 -0.65 22.00
N ARG A 258 16.98 -1.03 20.72
CA ARG A 258 16.59 -0.14 19.62
C ARG A 258 15.35 -0.63 18.89
N PHE A 259 14.47 0.30 18.57
CA PHE A 259 13.36 0.07 17.65
C PHE A 259 13.70 0.63 16.27
N LEU A 260 13.71 -0.21 15.24
CA LEU A 260 13.99 0.18 13.86
C LEU A 260 12.74 0.01 13.00
N GLY A 261 12.43 1.01 12.17
CA GLY A 261 11.25 0.94 11.33
C GLY A 261 11.42 1.60 9.97
N VAL A 262 10.59 1.15 9.03
CA VAL A 262 10.34 1.87 7.78
C VAL A 262 8.83 1.98 7.59
N ALA A 263 8.36 3.18 7.29
CA ALA A 263 6.95 3.44 7.07
C ALA A 263 6.70 4.56 6.05
N PRO A 264 5.49 4.62 5.47
CA PRO A 264 5.06 5.74 4.65
C PRO A 264 5.22 7.08 5.36
N ASN A 265 5.82 8.04 4.66
CA ASN A 265 6.06 9.39 5.11
C ASN A 265 4.77 10.23 5.02
N SER A 266 4.18 10.53 6.17
CA SER A 266 2.96 11.34 6.24
C SER A 266 3.10 12.75 5.67
N ASP A 267 4.31 13.33 5.63
CA ASP A 267 4.53 14.65 5.03
C ASP A 267 4.34 14.62 3.50
N VAL A 268 4.73 13.52 2.86
CA VAL A 268 4.53 13.31 1.41
C VAL A 268 3.06 13.04 1.12
N ILE A 269 2.41 12.22 1.95
CA ILE A 269 0.96 11.95 1.83
C ILE A 269 0.15 13.25 2.01
N ARG A 270 0.50 14.04 3.02
CA ARG A 270 -0.09 15.35 3.28
C ARG A 270 0.07 16.28 2.08
N SER A 271 1.28 16.36 1.50
CA SER A 271 1.54 17.18 0.32
C SER A 271 0.67 16.76 -0.87
N GLY A 272 0.44 15.45 -1.05
CA GLY A 272 -0.48 14.91 -2.05
C GLY A 272 -1.93 15.37 -1.84
N VAL A 273 -2.41 15.31 -0.60
CA VAL A 273 -3.75 15.77 -0.19
C VAL A 273 -3.91 17.28 -0.43
N GLU A 274 -2.95 18.09 0.00
CA GLU A 274 -2.97 19.55 -0.19
C GLU A 274 -3.00 19.92 -1.67
N THR A 275 -2.12 19.28 -2.48
CA THR A 275 -2.06 19.48 -3.93
C THR A 275 -3.37 19.08 -4.62
N PHE A 276 -4.06 18.04 -4.14
CA PHE A 276 -5.38 17.66 -4.63
C PHE A 276 -6.42 18.75 -4.34
N HIS A 277 -6.50 19.24 -3.10
CA HIS A 277 -7.47 20.27 -2.72
C HIS A 277 -7.22 21.60 -3.43
N GLU A 278 -5.96 21.97 -3.66
CA GLU A 278 -5.62 23.12 -4.49
C GLU A 278 -6.12 22.98 -5.92
N ARG A 279 -5.91 21.81 -6.55
CA ARG A 279 -6.38 21.53 -7.91
C ARG A 279 -7.91 21.61 -7.98
N ARG A 280 -8.60 21.01 -7.01
CA ARG A 280 -10.06 21.05 -6.89
C ARG A 280 -10.59 22.47 -6.70
N ALA A 281 -9.95 23.29 -5.86
CA ALA A 281 -10.32 24.69 -5.65
C ALA A 281 -10.10 25.55 -6.92
N LYS A 282 -8.96 25.37 -7.61
CA LYS A 282 -8.65 26.04 -8.88
C LYS A 282 -9.67 25.68 -9.97
N ALA A 283 -10.07 24.41 -10.06
CA ALA A 283 -11.10 23.96 -10.98
C ALA A 283 -12.47 24.58 -10.67
N ALA A 284 -12.91 24.53 -9.40
CA ALA A 284 -14.18 25.13 -8.98
C ALA A 284 -14.22 26.66 -9.24
N ALA A 285 -13.14 27.38 -8.95
CA ALA A 285 -13.03 28.80 -9.23
C ALA A 285 -13.06 29.12 -10.73
N SER A 286 -12.50 28.24 -11.56
CA SER A 286 -12.52 28.38 -13.03
C SER A 286 -13.93 28.16 -13.59
N SER A 287 -14.65 27.15 -13.08
CA SER A 287 -16.05 26.90 -13.45
C SER A 287 -16.97 28.06 -13.08
N LEU A 288 -16.83 28.62 -11.86
CA LEU A 288 -17.58 29.81 -11.43
C LEU A 288 -17.29 31.05 -12.29
N LYS A 289 -16.03 31.24 -12.73
CA LYS A 289 -15.67 32.33 -13.65
C LYS A 289 -16.30 32.16 -15.03
N MET A 290 -16.34 30.93 -15.56
CA MET A 290 -17.01 30.62 -16.83
C MET A 290 -18.52 30.84 -16.75
N GLU A 291 -19.16 30.37 -15.68
CA GLU A 291 -20.60 30.54 -15.46
C GLU A 291 -20.98 32.03 -15.33
N ARG A 292 -20.21 32.80 -14.55
CA ARG A 292 -20.40 34.26 -14.44
C ARG A 292 -20.20 34.98 -15.78
N LYS A 293 -19.23 34.55 -16.60
CA LYS A 293 -19.03 35.12 -17.94
C LYS A 293 -20.20 34.78 -18.86
N GLY A 294 -20.70 33.54 -18.84
CA GLY A 294 -21.87 33.13 -19.60
C GLY A 294 -23.12 33.95 -19.26
N ILE A 295 -23.37 34.21 -17.96
CA ILE A 295 -24.49 35.05 -17.50
C ILE A 295 -24.34 36.51 -17.96
N LEU A 296 -23.11 37.04 -17.98
CA LEU A 296 -22.84 38.40 -18.46
C LEU A 296 -22.99 38.52 -19.98
N ASP A 297 -22.52 37.51 -20.72
CA ASP A 297 -22.67 37.43 -22.17
C ASP A 297 -24.16 37.31 -22.57
N GLU A 298 -24.96 36.53 -21.82
CA GLU A 298 -26.41 36.41 -22.03
C GLU A 298 -27.17 37.71 -21.71
N LYS A 299 -26.78 38.44 -20.65
CA LYS A 299 -27.36 39.74 -20.30
C LYS A 299 -26.94 40.89 -21.22
N SER A 300 -25.87 40.73 -22.00
CA SER A 300 -25.38 41.74 -22.94
C SER A 300 -25.89 41.56 -24.37
N ASN A 301 -26.68 40.51 -24.63
CA ASN A 301 -27.36 40.30 -25.91
C ASN A 301 -28.86 40.66 -25.81
N PRO A 302 -29.29 41.86 -26.25
CA PRO A 302 -30.68 42.32 -26.08
C PRO A 302 -31.69 41.69 -27.06
N ALA A 303 -31.31 40.69 -27.85
CA ALA A 303 -32.17 40.10 -28.86
C ALA A 303 -32.65 38.70 -28.46
N THR A 304 -33.58 38.59 -27.51
CA THR A 304 -34.60 37.51 -27.42
C THR A 304 -35.46 37.66 -26.15
N HIS A 305 -36.29 38.70 -26.09
CA HIS A 305 -37.56 38.61 -25.36
C HIS A 305 -38.66 39.27 -26.20
N PRO A 306 -39.81 38.62 -26.43
CA PRO A 306 -40.93 39.26 -27.09
C PRO A 306 -41.44 40.41 -26.21
N MET A 307 -41.58 41.58 -26.81
CA MET A 307 -42.19 42.77 -26.21
C MET A 307 -43.50 42.40 -25.50
N PRO A 308 -43.69 42.72 -24.21
CA PRO A 308 -45.02 42.66 -23.62
C PRO A 308 -45.89 43.74 -24.29
N SER A 309 -47.02 43.30 -24.85
CA SER A 309 -48.02 44.18 -25.45
C SER A 309 -48.47 45.24 -24.46
N ARG A 310 -48.48 46.51 -24.93
CA ARG A 310 -49.14 47.64 -24.29
C ARG A 310 -50.53 47.25 -23.77
N VAL A 311 -50.73 47.38 -22.46
CA VAL A 311 -52.07 47.47 -21.83
C VAL A 311 -52.25 48.93 -21.40
N PRO A 312 -53.43 49.54 -21.62
CA PRO A 312 -53.61 50.97 -21.42
C PRO A 312 -53.72 51.32 -19.94
N ALA A 313 -53.30 52.55 -19.62
CA ALA A 313 -53.34 53.14 -18.30
C ALA A 313 -54.77 53.24 -17.76
N SER A 314 -55.04 52.62 -16.60
CA SER A 314 -55.98 53.16 -15.61
C SER A 314 -55.80 52.49 -14.24
N VAL A 315 -56.00 53.31 -13.21
CA VAL A 315 -56.21 53.00 -11.79
C VAL A 315 -54.95 52.75 -10.94
N VAL A 316 -54.50 53.84 -10.32
CA VAL A 316 -53.68 53.88 -9.11
C VAL A 316 -54.58 53.45 -7.94
N GLN A 317 -54.20 52.39 -7.22
CA GLN A 317 -54.59 52.22 -5.82
C GLN A 317 -53.37 51.85 -4.99
N GLU A 318 -53.19 52.66 -3.97
CA GLU A 318 -52.10 52.76 -3.02
C GLU A 318 -52.30 51.71 -1.92
N THR A 319 -51.33 50.82 -1.71
CA THR A 319 -51.25 50.03 -0.48
C THR A 319 -49.81 49.98 0.03
N GLN A 320 -49.68 50.44 1.27
CA GLN A 320 -48.47 50.65 2.06
C GLN A 320 -47.65 49.37 2.29
N ALA A 321 -46.33 49.51 2.29
CA ALA A 321 -45.39 48.53 2.86
C ALA A 321 -44.73 49.12 4.13
N PRO A 322 -44.51 48.34 5.21
CA PRO A 322 -43.98 48.88 6.46
C PRO A 322 -42.46 49.03 6.47
N SER A 323 -42.06 50.12 7.10
CA SER A 323 -40.73 50.58 7.48
C SER A 323 -40.15 49.77 8.66
N TRP A 324 -38.86 49.41 8.58
CA TRP A 324 -37.86 49.74 9.64
C TRP A 324 -36.42 49.37 9.19
N LYS A 325 -35.60 50.37 8.88
CA LYS A 325 -34.45 50.92 9.63
C LYS A 325 -33.18 50.05 9.71
N ARG A 326 -32.20 50.42 8.87
CA ARG A 326 -30.76 50.36 9.17
C ARG A 326 -30.42 51.42 10.23
N LYS A 327 -29.61 51.06 11.23
CA LYS A 327 -28.86 52.02 12.06
C LYS A 327 -27.38 51.90 11.72
N ALA A 328 -26.80 53.05 11.41
CA ALA A 328 -25.37 53.28 11.32
C ALA A 328 -24.71 53.13 12.69
N VAL A 329 -23.41 52.80 12.68
CA VAL A 329 -22.53 52.74 13.83
C VAL A 329 -21.53 53.88 13.65
N ASP A 330 -21.49 54.80 14.60
CA ASP A 330 -20.46 55.83 14.71
C ASP A 330 -19.24 55.30 15.50
N GLU A 331 -18.06 55.72 15.05
CA GLU A 331 -16.75 55.56 15.71
C GLU A 331 -16.69 56.30 17.06
N VAL A 332 -16.00 55.70 18.05
CA VAL A 332 -15.21 56.46 19.04
C VAL A 332 -13.98 55.63 19.46
N ASP A 333 -12.82 56.29 19.39
CA ASP A 333 -11.48 55.87 19.80
C ASP A 333 -11.33 55.48 21.29
N GLY A 334 -10.31 54.65 21.59
CA GLY A 334 -9.75 54.54 22.94
C GLY A 334 -8.93 53.27 23.20
N GLU A 335 -7.62 53.34 22.99
CA GLU A 335 -6.62 52.35 23.45
C GLU A 335 -6.09 52.70 24.88
N PRO A 336 -5.23 51.89 25.52
CA PRO A 336 -5.56 50.87 26.53
C PRO A 336 -5.05 51.25 27.95
N PRO A 337 -5.10 50.32 28.93
CA PRO A 337 -3.80 49.99 29.52
C PRO A 337 -3.59 48.51 29.89
N SER A 338 -2.31 48.18 29.84
CA SER A 338 -1.65 46.98 30.34
C SER A 338 -1.87 46.73 31.83
N LYS A 339 -1.94 45.45 32.22
CA LYS A 339 -1.34 44.95 33.47
C LYS A 339 -1.04 43.45 33.39
N LYS A 340 0.05 43.15 34.06
CA LYS A 340 0.90 41.96 34.08
C LYS A 340 0.52 41.11 35.32
N VAL A 341 1.14 39.92 35.43
CA VAL A 341 1.26 39.09 36.66
C VAL A 341 0.06 38.10 36.82
N GLU A 342 0.16 36.79 37.06
CA GLU A 342 1.19 35.92 37.67
C GLU A 342 0.98 34.43 37.27
N ARG A 343 2.01 33.62 37.49
CA ARG A 343 1.97 32.15 37.56
C ARG A 343 1.24 31.68 38.84
N SER A 344 0.59 30.52 38.78
CA SER A 344 0.53 29.59 39.91
C SER A 344 0.25 28.15 39.45
N ASP A 345 1.04 27.26 40.04
CA ASP A 345 1.08 25.81 39.86
C ASP A 345 -0.12 25.05 40.45
N GLU A 346 -0.18 23.78 40.05
CA GLU A 346 -0.59 22.59 40.83
C GLU A 346 -2.09 22.28 41.10
N SER A 347 -2.52 21.12 40.58
CA SER A 347 -2.83 19.90 41.36
C SER A 347 -4.14 19.18 40.97
N SER A 348 -3.96 17.90 40.63
CA SER A 348 -4.68 16.71 41.15
C SER A 348 -6.21 16.67 41.17
N SER A 349 -6.79 15.76 40.37
CA SER A 349 -7.82 14.79 40.81
C SER A 349 -7.82 13.61 39.82
N LYS A 350 -7.32 12.42 40.17
CA LYS A 350 -8.04 11.31 40.84
C LYS A 350 -9.48 11.13 40.33
N ILE A 351 -9.68 10.17 39.44
CA ILE A 351 -10.91 9.37 39.40
C ILE A 351 -10.53 7.90 39.32
N GLU A 352 -11.07 7.16 40.28
CA GLU A 352 -10.90 5.74 40.52
C GLU A 352 -11.75 4.88 39.57
N THR A 353 -11.25 3.65 39.44
CA THR A 353 -11.81 2.41 38.95
C THR A 353 -13.31 2.20 39.20
N ALA A 354 -14.03 1.68 38.20
CA ALA A 354 -15.18 0.82 38.43
C ALA A 354 -15.23 -0.28 37.37
N ALA A 355 -15.03 -1.51 37.84
CA ALA A 355 -15.30 -2.75 37.12
C ALA A 355 -16.82 -2.94 36.98
N ALA A 356 -17.26 -3.42 35.83
CA ALA A 356 -18.56 -4.07 35.69
C ALA A 356 -18.43 -5.26 34.73
N ILE A 357 -18.51 -6.42 35.34
CA ILE A 357 -18.66 -7.75 34.77
C ILE A 357 -19.96 -7.79 33.96
N ASN A 358 -19.92 -8.34 32.75
CA ASN A 358 -21.09 -9.00 32.18
C ASN A 358 -20.66 -10.21 31.34
N THR A 359 -20.79 -11.36 31.99
CA THR A 359 -20.84 -12.72 31.48
C THR A 359 -22.08 -12.94 30.61
N LEU A 360 -21.92 -13.36 29.35
CA LEU A 360 -22.95 -14.12 28.62
C LEU A 360 -22.29 -15.19 27.74
N THR A 361 -22.24 -16.38 28.32
CA THR A 361 -22.39 -17.74 27.76
C THR A 361 -22.66 -17.87 26.25
N GLU A 362 -21.78 -18.61 25.57
CA GLU A 362 -22.06 -19.31 24.31
C GLU A 362 -22.97 -20.54 24.50
N PRO A 363 -23.60 -21.03 23.41
CA PRO A 363 -23.75 -22.46 23.23
C PRO A 363 -23.11 -22.99 21.93
N PRO A 364 -22.71 -24.28 21.91
CA PRO A 364 -21.82 -24.86 20.91
C PRO A 364 -22.59 -25.45 19.73
N LEU A 365 -21.96 -25.59 18.56
CA LEU A 365 -22.43 -26.52 17.54
C LEU A 365 -21.28 -27.27 16.86
N ASP A 366 -21.51 -28.58 16.82
CA ASP A 366 -20.64 -29.70 16.48
C ASP A 366 -20.09 -29.72 15.05
N SER A 367 -18.92 -30.33 14.92
CA SER A 367 -18.43 -30.96 13.69
C SER A 367 -19.17 -32.28 13.42
N PRO A 368 -19.18 -32.78 12.17
CA PRO A 368 -18.33 -33.94 11.93
C PRO A 368 -17.71 -34.05 10.52
N LEU A 369 -16.45 -34.52 10.53
CA LEU A 369 -15.88 -35.62 9.73
C LEU A 369 -15.99 -35.61 8.18
N GLY A 370 -14.81 -35.49 7.55
CA GLY A 370 -14.21 -36.61 6.80
C GLY A 370 -14.54 -36.74 5.31
N GLY A 371 -13.51 -36.66 4.46
CA GLY A 371 -13.59 -37.11 3.07
C GLY A 371 -12.35 -36.79 2.24
N ASN A 372 -11.39 -37.73 2.21
CA ASN A 372 -10.30 -37.79 1.23
C ASN A 372 -10.83 -37.83 -0.21
N PHE A 373 -10.24 -37.06 -1.13
CA PHE A 373 -10.18 -37.43 -2.54
C PHE A 373 -8.90 -36.90 -3.19
N GLU A 374 -8.01 -37.84 -3.54
CA GLU A 374 -6.98 -37.68 -4.57
C GLU A 374 -7.64 -37.76 -5.96
N ALA A 375 -7.20 -36.92 -6.90
CA ALA A 375 -7.12 -37.22 -8.33
C ALA A 375 -6.32 -36.08 -9.01
N GLU A 376 -5.07 -36.31 -9.37
CA GLU A 376 -4.59 -36.82 -10.68
C GLU A 376 -4.38 -35.71 -11.72
N LYS A 377 -3.10 -35.47 -12.04
CA LYS A 377 -2.62 -34.59 -13.11
C LYS A 377 -2.71 -35.34 -14.44
N GLN A 378 -3.21 -34.68 -15.48
CA GLN A 378 -2.93 -35.11 -16.85
C GLN A 378 -2.56 -33.93 -17.75
N THR A 379 -1.35 -34.06 -18.30
CA THR A 379 -0.70 -33.22 -19.30
C THR A 379 -1.19 -33.54 -20.70
N LEU A 380 -1.37 -32.53 -21.56
CA LEU A 380 -1.27 -32.71 -23.01
C LEU A 380 -0.57 -31.53 -23.67
N LYS A 381 0.37 -31.88 -24.57
CA LYS A 381 1.19 -31.02 -25.43
C LYS A 381 0.71 -31.11 -26.89
N ASP A 382 1.00 -30.02 -27.61
CA ASP A 382 1.24 -29.87 -29.04
C ASP A 382 0.11 -30.09 -30.06
N ARG A 383 -0.21 -29.04 -30.85
CA ARG A 383 0.31 -28.81 -32.22
C ARG A 383 -0.42 -27.64 -32.91
N GLY A 384 0.33 -26.70 -33.50
CA GLY A 384 -0.16 -25.74 -34.50
C GLY A 384 -0.42 -26.38 -35.87
N PRO A 385 -1.02 -25.63 -36.81
CA PRO A 385 -0.16 -24.83 -37.67
C PRO A 385 -0.67 -23.42 -38.03
N ASP A 386 0.31 -22.62 -38.42
CA ASP A 386 0.33 -21.28 -39.02
C ASP A 386 -0.45 -21.18 -40.35
N LEU A 387 -1.28 -20.13 -40.51
CA LEU A 387 -1.59 -19.48 -41.79
C LEU A 387 -2.14 -18.04 -41.54
N SER A 388 -1.44 -17.05 -42.09
CA SER A 388 -1.96 -15.74 -42.50
C SER A 388 -1.37 -15.42 -43.89
N PRO A 389 -1.80 -14.41 -44.69
CA PRO A 389 -2.74 -13.31 -44.40
C PRO A 389 -3.77 -13.01 -45.53
N ASN A 390 -4.78 -12.16 -45.23
CA ASN A 390 -5.28 -11.03 -46.04
C ASN A 390 -6.76 -10.71 -45.78
N GLY A 391 -7.08 -9.41 -45.68
CA GLY A 391 -8.38 -8.86 -46.11
C GLY A 391 -9.24 -8.17 -45.05
N ASP A 392 -8.97 -6.87 -44.84
CA ASP A 392 -9.91 -5.75 -44.75
C ASP A 392 -11.21 -5.83 -43.92
N GLY A 393 -11.35 -4.84 -43.02
CA GLY A 393 -12.66 -4.32 -42.59
C GLY A 393 -12.87 -4.16 -41.08
N HIS A 394 -12.09 -3.32 -40.39
CA HIS A 394 -12.45 -2.87 -39.04
C HIS A 394 -13.38 -1.65 -39.10
N ALA A 395 -14.66 -1.91 -38.86
CA ALA A 395 -15.61 -0.89 -38.42
C ALA A 395 -15.22 -0.43 -37.00
N LYS A 396 -15.03 0.88 -36.84
CA LYS A 396 -14.82 1.52 -35.54
C LYS A 396 -16.01 1.23 -34.63
N SER A 397 -15.76 0.61 -33.49
CA SER A 397 -16.67 0.63 -32.35
C SER A 397 -16.18 1.74 -31.42
N ASP A 398 -16.95 2.83 -31.34
CA ASP A 398 -16.74 3.89 -30.37
C ASP A 398 -17.18 3.37 -29.00
N ALA A 399 -16.23 2.80 -28.26
CA ALA A 399 -16.35 2.47 -26.85
C ALA A 399 -15.00 2.67 -26.17
N ASP A 400 -14.51 3.90 -26.20
CA ASP A 400 -13.45 4.38 -25.31
C ASP A 400 -13.76 5.82 -24.92
N SER A 401 -14.74 6.00 -24.05
CA SER A 401 -14.79 7.20 -23.22
C SER A 401 -14.00 6.89 -21.95
N GLY A 402 -12.69 7.15 -22.00
CA GLY A 402 -11.88 7.27 -20.78
C GLY A 402 -12.53 8.22 -19.78
N PRO A 403 -12.13 8.16 -18.49
CA PRO A 403 -12.72 8.97 -17.44
C PRO A 403 -12.73 10.45 -17.85
N SER A 404 -13.87 11.10 -17.65
CA SER A 404 -14.01 12.53 -17.92
C SER A 404 -13.05 13.30 -17.00
N LYS A 405 -12.50 14.44 -17.45
CA LYS A 405 -11.64 15.31 -16.61
C LYS A 405 -12.32 15.76 -15.31
N ASP A 406 -13.63 15.62 -15.19
CA ASP A 406 -14.41 15.95 -13.99
C ASP A 406 -14.43 14.81 -12.95
N ASP A 407 -14.09 13.57 -13.33
CA ASP A 407 -13.98 12.44 -12.38
C ASP A 407 -12.67 12.49 -11.56
N ASP A 408 -11.58 13.03 -12.14
CA ASP A 408 -10.25 13.15 -11.51
C ASP A 408 -10.23 14.06 -10.26
N LEU A 409 -11.29 14.83 -10.00
CA LEU A 409 -11.38 15.77 -8.88
C LEU A 409 -12.34 15.32 -7.76
N LYS A 410 -12.90 14.11 -7.85
CA LYS A 410 -13.83 13.57 -6.85
C LYS A 410 -13.12 12.99 -5.63
N VAL A 411 -12.00 12.31 -5.85
CA VAL A 411 -11.24 11.60 -4.80
C VAL A 411 -9.78 12.05 -4.80
N ALA A 412 -9.17 12.13 -3.62
CA ALA A 412 -7.75 12.45 -3.53
C ALA A 412 -6.92 11.27 -4.04
N GLU A 413 -6.33 11.44 -5.21
CA GLU A 413 -5.56 10.41 -5.90
C GLU A 413 -4.33 11.04 -6.58
N TRP A 414 -3.20 10.35 -6.48
CA TRP A 414 -1.96 10.71 -7.17
C TRP A 414 -1.04 9.49 -7.31
N GLY A 415 -0.01 9.65 -8.12
CA GLY A 415 0.96 8.61 -8.41
C GLY A 415 1.58 8.80 -9.78
N ASN A 416 2.23 7.75 -10.26
CA ASN A 416 2.82 7.69 -11.59
C ASN A 416 2.52 6.33 -12.25
N SER A 417 3.32 5.92 -13.23
CA SER A 417 3.05 4.68 -13.97
C SER A 417 3.24 3.40 -13.13
N ILE A 418 3.95 3.47 -12.00
CA ILE A 418 4.31 2.30 -11.17
C ILE A 418 3.65 2.30 -9.78
N TYR A 419 3.27 3.45 -9.23
CA TYR A 419 2.62 3.54 -7.92
C TYR A 419 1.40 4.46 -7.96
N ARG A 420 0.45 4.22 -7.06
CA ARG A 420 -0.72 5.08 -6.86
C ARG A 420 -1.14 5.08 -5.39
N VAL A 421 -1.49 6.26 -4.90
CA VAL A 421 -2.13 6.48 -3.61
C VAL A 421 -3.53 7.01 -3.87
N ARG A 422 -4.54 6.41 -3.22
CA ARG A 422 -5.94 6.79 -3.40
C ARG A 422 -6.70 6.79 -2.09
N PHE A 423 -7.33 7.91 -1.75
CA PHE A 423 -8.24 7.97 -0.62
C PHE A 423 -9.66 7.58 -1.03
N PRO A 424 -10.33 6.67 -0.30
CA PRO A 424 -11.69 6.24 -0.63
C PRO A 424 -12.76 7.30 -0.29
N GLY A 425 -12.42 8.34 0.48
CA GLY A 425 -13.36 9.36 0.94
C GLY A 425 -12.73 10.75 1.04
N ASP A 426 -13.43 11.66 1.71
CA ASP A 426 -12.97 13.04 1.92
C ASP A 426 -11.68 13.07 2.75
N THR A 427 -10.79 13.98 2.37
CA THR A 427 -9.51 14.23 3.04
C THR A 427 -9.47 15.63 3.64
N PRO A 428 -8.68 15.87 4.70
CA PRO A 428 -8.62 17.16 5.36
C PRO A 428 -8.03 18.22 4.43
N LYS A 429 -8.74 19.35 4.27
CA LYS A 429 -8.34 20.43 3.34
C LYS A 429 -7.03 21.10 3.72
N ASP A 430 -6.71 21.13 5.01
CA ASP A 430 -5.49 21.68 5.58
C ASP A 430 -4.34 20.66 5.66
N GLY A 431 -4.58 19.42 5.19
CA GLY A 431 -3.62 18.33 5.24
C GLY A 431 -3.39 17.76 6.65
N ILE A 432 -4.14 18.21 7.67
CA ILE A 432 -3.94 17.79 9.05
C ILE A 432 -4.91 16.66 9.40
N PHE A 433 -4.37 15.46 9.53
CA PHE A 433 -5.11 14.23 9.82
C PHE A 433 -5.58 14.17 11.29
N ARG A 434 -6.84 14.55 11.56
CA ARG A 434 -7.47 14.53 12.90
C ARG A 434 -8.80 13.76 12.89
N PRO A 435 -9.00 12.77 13.77
CA PRO A 435 -8.04 12.19 14.73
C PRO A 435 -6.83 11.55 14.01
N PRO A 436 -5.70 11.26 14.67
CA PRO A 436 -4.49 10.78 13.99
C PRO A 436 -4.54 9.31 13.53
N TYR A 437 -5.70 8.65 13.64
CA TYR A 437 -5.91 7.24 13.32
C TYR A 437 -7.07 7.09 12.32
N GLY A 438 -7.09 5.97 11.59
CA GLY A 438 -8.20 5.59 10.72
C GLY A 438 -8.22 6.28 9.34
N TRP A 439 -7.20 7.07 8.99
CA TRP A 439 -7.06 7.67 7.67
C TRP A 439 -6.57 6.65 6.65
N LYS A 440 -7.51 5.82 6.19
CA LYS A 440 -7.28 4.77 5.21
C LYS A 440 -7.02 5.34 3.82
N TYR A 441 -6.02 4.82 3.14
CA TYR A 441 -5.80 4.98 1.70
C TYR A 441 -5.48 3.63 1.07
N SER A 442 -5.77 3.47 -0.21
CA SER A 442 -5.30 2.33 -0.99
C SER A 442 -3.94 2.66 -1.59
N PHE A 443 -2.99 1.75 -1.43
CA PHE A 443 -1.67 1.81 -2.05
C PHE A 443 -1.56 0.75 -3.14
N PHE A 444 -1.18 1.18 -4.33
CA PHE A 444 -0.82 0.32 -5.44
C PHE A 444 0.65 0.51 -5.75
N LEU A 445 1.36 -0.62 -5.90
CA LEU A 445 2.73 -0.64 -6.38
C LEU A 445 2.91 -1.84 -7.31
N GLU A 446 3.26 -1.54 -8.54
CA GLU A 446 3.40 -2.52 -9.60
C GLU A 446 4.24 -3.74 -9.17
N GLU A 447 3.70 -4.95 -9.41
CA GLU A 447 4.33 -6.25 -9.08
C GLU A 447 4.59 -6.52 -7.58
N ALA A 448 4.20 -5.64 -6.67
CA ALA A 448 4.44 -5.78 -5.24
C ALA A 448 3.14 -5.73 -4.41
N VAL A 449 2.29 -4.74 -4.67
CA VAL A 449 1.11 -4.42 -3.86
C VAL A 449 -0.05 -4.07 -4.79
N GLU A 450 -1.17 -4.78 -4.66
CA GLU A 450 -2.37 -4.56 -5.47
C GLU A 450 -3.46 -3.90 -4.62
N GLU A 451 -3.53 -2.56 -4.65
CA GLU A 451 -4.60 -1.76 -4.01
C GLU A 451 -4.83 -2.13 -2.53
N ILE A 452 -3.74 -2.21 -1.76
CA ILE A 452 -3.81 -2.61 -0.35
C ILE A 452 -4.20 -1.45 0.54
N PRO A 453 -5.15 -1.64 1.46
CA PRO A 453 -5.49 -0.63 2.46
C PRO A 453 -4.33 -0.41 3.45
N GLU A 454 -3.81 0.80 3.47
CA GLU A 454 -2.85 1.32 4.44
C GLU A 454 -3.46 2.50 5.21
N TYR A 455 -2.81 2.94 6.29
CA TYR A 455 -3.26 4.08 7.08
C TYR A 455 -2.17 5.11 7.22
N VAL A 456 -2.56 6.39 7.14
CA VAL A 456 -1.62 7.49 7.38
C VAL A 456 -1.09 7.40 8.80
N VAL A 457 0.22 7.59 8.94
CA VAL A 457 0.94 7.66 10.22
C VAL A 457 1.40 9.09 10.45
N PRO A 458 0.58 9.98 11.07
CA PRO A 458 0.99 11.35 11.33
C PRO A 458 2.20 11.34 12.26
N TRP A 459 3.35 11.83 11.78
CA TRP A 459 4.63 11.62 12.46
C TRP A 459 4.64 12.12 13.90
N GLU A 460 4.17 13.35 14.13
CA GLU A 460 4.14 13.92 15.48
C GLU A 460 3.19 13.19 16.42
N ALA A 461 2.11 12.58 15.89
CA ALA A 461 1.23 11.75 16.69
C ALA A 461 1.92 10.43 17.05
N PHE A 462 2.60 9.79 16.10
CA PHE A 462 3.41 8.60 16.33
C PHE A 462 4.50 8.84 17.38
N ARG A 463 5.30 9.90 17.22
CA ARG A 463 6.35 10.27 18.19
C ARG A 463 5.77 10.48 19.59
N ALA A 464 4.67 11.23 19.70
CA ALA A 464 4.03 11.51 20.98
C ALA A 464 3.56 10.23 21.70
N ILE A 465 2.95 9.29 20.97
CA ILE A 465 2.55 8.01 21.59
C ILE A 465 3.74 7.11 21.88
N ALA A 466 4.82 7.15 21.10
CA ALA A 466 6.02 6.35 21.36
C ALA A 466 6.74 6.79 22.66
N GLU A 467 6.74 8.09 22.95
CA GLU A 467 7.27 8.66 24.20
C GLU A 467 6.55 8.10 25.44
N ASP A 468 5.23 7.85 25.37
CA ASP A 468 4.47 7.22 26.46
C ASP A 468 4.96 5.79 26.79
N TYR A 469 5.68 5.15 25.86
CA TYR A 469 6.29 3.82 26.04
C TYR A 469 7.79 3.87 26.34
N ASN A 470 8.34 5.06 26.64
CA ASN A 470 9.77 5.31 26.87
C ASN A 470 10.67 4.99 25.64
N LEU A 471 10.13 5.17 24.44
CA LEU A 471 10.92 5.17 23.22
C LEU A 471 11.31 6.62 22.89
N GLU A 472 12.58 6.85 22.55
CA GLU A 472 13.10 8.18 22.27
C GLU A 472 13.66 8.22 20.85
N LEU A 473 13.16 9.14 20.03
CA LEU A 473 13.62 9.27 18.66
C LEU A 473 15.12 9.56 18.55
N GLN A 474 15.87 8.62 17.95
CA GLN A 474 17.31 8.78 17.66
C GLN A 474 17.57 9.09 16.19
N TYR A 475 16.70 8.62 15.29
CA TYR A 475 16.90 8.70 13.86
C TYR A 475 15.58 8.86 13.11
N ARG A 476 15.49 9.87 12.26
CA ARG A 476 14.40 10.08 11.31
C ARG A 476 15.00 10.60 10.00
N LYS A 477 14.98 9.80 8.94
CA LYS A 477 15.45 10.22 7.61
C LYS A 477 14.61 9.61 6.50
N THR A 478 14.35 10.40 5.48
CA THR A 478 13.80 9.94 4.21
C THR A 478 14.80 9.05 3.50
N PHE A 479 14.32 8.22 2.56
CA PHE A 479 15.23 7.38 1.77
C PHE A 479 16.24 8.21 0.95
N ALA A 480 15.85 9.39 0.49
CA ALA A 480 16.73 10.30 -0.23
C ALA A 480 17.88 10.83 0.65
N GLU A 481 17.60 11.17 1.90
CA GLU A 481 18.62 11.60 2.87
C GLU A 481 19.59 10.46 3.20
N VAL A 482 19.06 9.25 3.48
CA VAL A 482 19.89 8.05 3.71
C VAL A 482 20.80 7.79 2.52
N TRP A 483 20.25 7.86 1.30
CA TRP A 483 21.03 7.71 0.07
C TRP A 483 22.13 8.76 -0.04
N SER A 484 21.77 10.04 0.11
CA SER A 484 22.72 11.15 -0.02
C SER A 484 23.89 11.03 0.94
N GLU A 485 23.64 10.59 2.17
CA GLU A 485 24.66 10.47 3.21
C GLU A 485 25.52 9.21 3.08
N GLU A 486 24.91 8.08 2.74
CA GLU A 486 25.57 6.78 2.89
C GLU A 486 26.10 6.20 1.58
N LYS A 487 25.65 6.71 0.42
CA LYS A 487 26.02 6.16 -0.91
C LYS A 487 27.53 6.17 -1.17
N ASP A 488 28.30 7.06 -0.56
CA ASP A 488 29.75 7.15 -0.76
C ASP A 488 30.55 6.68 0.47
N SER A 489 29.86 6.13 1.48
CA SER A 489 30.53 5.58 2.65
C SER A 489 31.39 4.36 2.26
N PRO A 490 32.49 4.08 2.99
CA PRO A 490 33.35 2.92 2.72
C PRO A 490 32.63 1.57 2.81
N VAL A 491 31.52 1.51 3.55
CA VAL A 491 30.72 0.30 3.77
C VAL A 491 29.59 0.20 2.75
N PHE A 492 28.77 1.26 2.65
CA PHE A 492 27.52 1.19 1.88
C PHE A 492 27.66 1.59 0.42
N GLY A 493 28.70 2.34 0.05
CA GLY A 493 29.00 2.64 -1.35
C GLY A 493 29.30 1.39 -2.17
N PRO A 494 30.29 0.57 -1.79
CA PRO A 494 30.52 -0.71 -2.46
C PRO A 494 29.31 -1.65 -2.41
N LEU A 495 28.48 -1.58 -1.36
CA LEU A 495 27.26 -2.37 -1.26
C LEU A 495 26.21 -1.93 -2.28
N SER A 496 26.03 -0.62 -2.49
CA SER A 496 25.08 -0.07 -3.46
C SER A 496 25.37 -0.54 -4.89
N GLU A 497 26.65 -0.65 -5.25
CA GLU A 497 27.11 -1.15 -6.55
C GLU A 497 26.83 -2.66 -6.70
N ARG A 498 27.13 -3.45 -5.65
CA ARG A 498 26.86 -4.90 -5.65
C ARG A 498 25.37 -5.23 -5.73
N MET A 499 24.53 -4.38 -5.14
CA MET A 499 23.08 -4.53 -5.14
C MET A 499 22.43 -3.98 -6.41
N GLY A 500 23.19 -3.34 -7.30
CA GLY A 500 22.68 -2.77 -8.55
C GLY A 500 21.83 -1.52 -8.34
N VAL A 501 22.06 -0.79 -7.24
CA VAL A 501 21.41 0.50 -6.98
C VAL A 501 22.05 1.61 -7.80
N ARG A 502 23.37 1.56 -7.96
CA ARG A 502 24.13 2.47 -8.83
C ARG A 502 25.14 1.69 -9.68
N GLY A 503 25.61 2.35 -10.74
CA GLY A 503 26.70 1.85 -11.57
C GLY A 503 28.01 1.67 -10.78
N ARG A 504 28.91 0.83 -11.28
CA ARG A 504 30.22 0.59 -10.67
C ARG A 504 31.04 1.87 -10.59
N ASP A 505 32.02 1.88 -9.68
CA ASP A 505 33.01 2.95 -9.54
C ASP A 505 32.34 4.31 -9.25
N ALA A 506 31.40 4.31 -8.31
CA ALA A 506 30.54 5.46 -8.00
C ALA A 506 29.77 6.02 -9.21
N GLY A 507 29.33 5.12 -10.11
CA GLY A 507 28.54 5.46 -11.28
C GLY A 507 27.13 5.97 -10.96
N PRO A 508 26.33 6.28 -12.00
CA PRO A 508 25.01 6.89 -11.84
C PRO A 508 24.02 5.95 -11.15
N LEU A 509 22.97 6.54 -10.57
CA LEU A 509 21.84 5.80 -10.01
C LEU A 509 21.17 4.97 -11.12
N LEU A 510 20.83 3.72 -10.81
CA LEU A 510 20.16 2.77 -11.71
C LEU A 510 18.67 2.61 -11.37
N VAL A 511 18.14 3.56 -10.59
CA VAL A 511 16.74 3.68 -10.18
C VAL A 511 16.15 4.81 -11.00
N SER A 512 15.02 4.58 -11.66
CA SER A 512 14.36 5.60 -12.49
C SER A 512 13.78 6.73 -11.64
N ASP A 513 13.46 7.86 -12.27
CA ASP A 513 12.80 8.98 -11.57
C ASP A 513 11.44 8.57 -11.00
N GLU A 514 10.66 7.76 -11.72
CA GLU A 514 9.38 7.22 -11.25
C GLU A 514 9.56 6.28 -10.05
N GLU A 515 10.60 5.43 -10.08
CA GLU A 515 10.96 4.54 -8.96
C GLU A 515 11.43 5.35 -7.74
N MET A 516 12.19 6.43 -7.95
CA MET A 516 12.64 7.32 -6.89
C MET A 516 11.48 8.11 -6.28
N GLU A 517 10.51 8.53 -7.08
CA GLU A 517 9.28 9.15 -6.60
C GLU A 517 8.50 8.17 -5.69
N ALA A 518 8.34 6.91 -6.12
CA ALA A 518 7.72 5.88 -5.29
C ALA A 518 8.50 5.64 -3.98
N ALA A 519 9.84 5.62 -4.04
CA ALA A 519 10.69 5.46 -2.85
C ALA A 519 10.63 6.65 -1.89
N SER A 520 10.33 7.86 -2.40
CA SER A 520 10.23 9.07 -1.57
C SER A 520 9.04 9.04 -0.61
N MET A 521 8.07 8.16 -0.88
CA MET A 521 6.95 7.88 0.02
C MET A 521 7.40 7.27 1.35
N GLU A 522 8.66 6.87 1.52
CA GLU A 522 9.11 6.08 2.68
C GLU A 522 10.03 6.88 3.61
N LEU A 523 9.88 6.62 4.91
CA LEU A 523 10.65 7.20 6.00
C LEU A 523 11.31 6.08 6.82
N CYS A 524 12.59 6.23 7.12
CA CYS A 524 13.31 5.39 8.07
C CYS A 524 13.27 6.02 9.46
N LEU A 525 13.02 5.19 10.47
CA LEU A 525 13.11 5.59 11.87
C LEU A 525 14.01 4.64 12.68
N GLY A 526 14.62 5.21 13.71
CA GLY A 526 15.31 4.50 14.77
C GLY A 526 15.01 5.20 16.10
N GLU A 527 14.50 4.45 17.06
CA GLU A 527 14.23 4.88 18.43
C GLU A 527 15.01 4.06 19.45
#